data_AF-A0A962Z6R0-F1
#
_entry.id   AF-A0A962Z6R0-F1
#
_cell.length_a   1.000
_cell.length_b   1.000
_cell.length_c   1.000
_cell.angle_alpha   90.00
_cell.angle_beta   90.00
_cell.angle_gamma   90.00
#
_symmetry.space_group_name_H-M   'P 1'
#
loop_
_entity.id
_entity.type
_entity.pdbx_description
1 polymer ?
#
loop_
_entity_poly.entity_id
_entity_poly.type
_entity_poly.pdbx_seq_one_letter_code
_entity_poly.pdbx_strand_id
1 'polypeptide(L)'
;MAFRSELMRTLEERGFIHQCTDSEELDALAANRAITAYIGFDCTATSLHVGNLVSITLLRILQRTGHRPIALVGGGTTKVGDPSFRDESRP
;
A
#
# COMPACT_ATOMS: atom_id res chain seq x y z
N MET A 1 -17.65 -8.30 9.92
CA MET A 1 -16.68 -9.25 10.51
C MET A 1 -15.64 -8.46 11.27
N ALA A 2 -15.17 -8.91 12.43
CA ALA A 2 -14.10 -8.21 13.15
C ALA A 2 -12.77 -8.92 12.88
N PHE A 3 -11.80 -8.21 12.31
CA PHE A 3 -10.46 -8.73 12.05
C PHE A 3 -9.70 -9.05 13.35
N ARG A 4 -8.82 -10.07 13.32
CA ARG A 4 -8.03 -10.52 14.48
C ARG A 4 -6.66 -9.85 14.56
N SER A 5 -6.06 -9.50 13.44
CA SER A 5 -4.80 -8.78 13.38
C SER A 5 -5.00 -7.29 13.67
N GLU A 6 -4.03 -6.67 14.35
CA GLU A 6 -4.05 -5.22 14.60
C GLU A 6 -3.98 -4.43 13.29
N LEU A 7 -3.23 -4.95 12.30
CA LEU A 7 -3.14 -4.36 10.96
C LEU A 7 -4.50 -4.25 10.30
N MET A 8 -5.19 -5.37 10.09
CA MET A 8 -6.43 -5.39 9.33
C MET A 8 -7.53 -4.61 10.05
N ARG A 9 -7.61 -4.69 11.38
CA ARG A 9 -8.51 -3.82 12.16
C ARG A 9 -8.24 -2.34 11.94
N THR A 10 -6.98 -1.93 12.06
CA THR A 10 -6.61 -0.51 11.91
C THR A 10 -6.92 0.01 10.50
N LEU A 11 -6.72 -0.82 9.47
CA LEU A 11 -7.02 -0.45 8.08
C LEU A 11 -8.53 -0.36 7.83
N GLU A 12 -9.32 -1.30 8.35
CA GLU A 12 -10.79 -1.31 8.23
C GLU A 12 -11.39 -0.10 8.94
N GLU A 13 -11.05 0.10 10.22
CA GLU A 13 -11.60 1.18 11.06
C GLU A 13 -11.29 2.57 10.51
N ARG A 14 -10.17 2.72 9.79
CA ARG A 14 -9.75 3.99 9.18
C ARG A 14 -10.13 4.11 7.70
N GLY A 15 -10.84 3.13 7.13
CA GLY A 15 -11.31 3.16 5.74
C GLY A 15 -10.20 3.08 4.68
N PHE A 16 -9.10 2.37 4.96
CA PHE A 16 -7.99 2.17 4.01
C PHE A 16 -8.22 0.99 3.05
N ILE A 17 -9.20 0.13 3.31
CA ILE A 17 -9.47 -1.05 2.48
C ILE A 17 -10.49 -0.69 1.41
N HIS A 18 -10.04 -0.59 0.15
CA HIS A 18 -10.95 -0.50 -1.00
C HIS A 18 -11.23 -1.90 -1.58
N GLN A 19 -10.18 -2.68 -1.82
CA GLN A 19 -10.24 -4.04 -2.33
C GLN A 19 -9.14 -4.88 -1.66
N CYS A 20 -9.42 -6.16 -1.44
CA CYS A 20 -8.48 -7.12 -0.90
C CYS A 20 -8.75 -8.48 -1.56
N THR A 21 -7.70 -9.18 -1.98
CA THR A 21 -7.83 -10.48 -2.68
C THR A 21 -8.42 -11.55 -1.78
N ASP A 22 -7.86 -11.72 -0.59
CA ASP A 22 -8.37 -12.61 0.46
C ASP A 22 -8.09 -11.95 1.81
N SER A 23 -9.13 -11.36 2.39
CA SER A 23 -9.00 -10.62 3.66
C SER A 23 -8.95 -11.54 4.87
N GLU A 24 -9.51 -12.76 4.78
CA GLU A 24 -9.52 -13.72 5.88
C GLU A 24 -8.14 -14.38 6.04
N GLU A 25 -7.54 -14.81 4.93
CA GLU A 25 -6.20 -15.38 4.94
C GLU A 25 -5.14 -14.34 5.31
N LEU A 26 -5.25 -13.11 4.78
CA LEU A 26 -4.33 -12.02 5.14
C LEU A 26 -4.41 -11.68 6.63
N ASP A 27 -5.62 -11.62 7.19
CA ASP A 27 -5.81 -11.39 8.63
C ASP A 27 -5.21 -12.53 9.47
N ALA A 28 -5.41 -13.78 9.07
CA ALA A 28 -4.80 -14.94 9.72
C ALA A 28 -3.26 -14.87 9.69
N LEU A 29 -2.69 -14.51 8.53
CA LEU A 29 -1.26 -14.38 8.33
C LEU A 29 -0.67 -13.27 9.22
N ALA A 30 -1.30 -12.09 9.20
CA ALA A 30 -0.87 -10.91 9.95
C ALA A 30 -1.06 -11.07 11.47
N ALA A 31 -2.02 -11.88 11.91
CA ALA A 31 -2.18 -12.23 13.33
C ALA A 31 -1.11 -13.22 13.83
N ASN A 32 -0.63 -14.10 12.96
CA ASN A 32 0.31 -15.15 13.33
C ASN A 32 1.78 -14.74 13.23
N ARG A 33 2.14 -13.85 12.30
CA ARG A 33 3.54 -13.44 12.09
C ARG A 33 3.68 -12.06 11.48
N ALA A 34 4.87 -11.49 11.62
CA ALA A 34 5.25 -10.30 10.87
C ALA A 34 5.27 -10.60 9.36
N ILE A 35 4.55 -9.80 8.57
CA ILE A 35 4.52 -9.91 7.11
C ILE A 35 5.41 -8.82 6.51
N THR A 36 5.85 -9.03 5.27
CA THR A 36 6.53 -7.99 4.48
C THR A 36 5.60 -7.57 3.35
N ALA A 37 5.36 -6.27 3.19
CA ALA A 37 4.60 -5.74 2.07
C ALA A 37 5.29 -4.52 1.48
N TYR A 38 4.96 -4.19 0.23
CA TYR A 38 5.56 -3.07 -0.48
C TYR A 38 4.51 -2.17 -1.09
N ILE A 39 4.86 -0.90 -1.28
CA ILE A 39 4.15 0.02 -2.18
C ILE A 39 5.16 0.62 -3.14
N GLY A 40 4.81 0.61 -4.43
CA GLY A 40 5.56 1.28 -5.48
C GLY A 40 5.22 2.76 -5.57
N PHE A 41 6.24 3.59 -5.75
CA PHE A 41 6.12 5.00 -6.07
C PHE A 41 6.84 5.27 -7.39
N ASP A 42 6.10 5.78 -8.38
CA ASP A 42 6.69 6.27 -9.63
C ASP A 42 7.14 7.72 -9.47
N CYS A 43 8.38 8.02 -9.83
CA CYS A 43 8.97 9.36 -9.74
C CYS A 43 8.58 10.23 -10.93
N THR A 44 7.28 10.49 -11.09
CA THR A 44 6.73 11.29 -12.19
C THR A 44 6.95 12.80 -12.03
N ALA A 45 7.39 13.22 -10.85
CA ALA A 45 7.72 14.61 -10.52
C ALA A 45 8.94 14.65 -9.58
N THR A 46 9.49 15.85 -9.38
CA THR A 46 10.62 16.10 -8.47
C THR A 46 10.27 15.94 -6.99
N SER A 47 8.98 15.86 -6.66
CA SER A 47 8.47 15.65 -5.30
C SER A 47 7.19 14.84 -5.30
N LEU A 48 6.96 14.12 -4.20
CA LEU A 48 5.64 13.57 -3.88
C LEU A 48 4.68 14.70 -3.51
N HIS A 49 3.41 14.53 -3.85
CA HIS A 49 2.30 15.41 -3.43
C HIS A 49 1.32 14.65 -2.51
N VAL A 50 0.29 15.36 -2.02
CA VAL A 50 -0.70 14.84 -1.05
C VAL A 50 -1.40 13.54 -1.47
N GLY A 51 -1.50 13.26 -2.78
CA GLY A 51 -2.07 12.02 -3.29
C GLY A 51 -1.29 10.77 -2.88
N ASN A 52 0.01 10.91 -2.61
CA ASN A 52 0.87 9.81 -2.15
C ASN A 52 0.76 9.57 -0.64
N LEU A 53 0.14 10.50 0.11
CA LEU A 53 0.12 10.46 1.56
C LEU A 53 -0.67 9.27 2.10
N VAL A 54 -1.73 8.85 1.40
CA VAL A 54 -2.50 7.65 1.76
C VAL A 54 -1.61 6.41 1.72
N SER A 55 -0.88 6.21 0.62
CA SER A 55 0.08 5.12 0.46
C SER A 55 1.19 5.14 1.51
N ILE A 56 1.79 6.32 1.75
CA ILE A 56 2.83 6.47 2.78
C ILE A 56 2.27 6.15 4.17
N THR A 57 1.05 6.60 4.47
CA THR A 57 0.39 6.34 5.75
C THR A 57 0.10 4.86 5.92
N LEU A 58 -0.28 4.15 4.86
CA LEU A 58 -0.49 2.70 4.89
C LEU A 58 0.81 1.96 5.21
N LEU A 59 1.94 2.30 4.58
CA LEU A 59 3.26 1.75 4.95
C LEU A 59 3.62 2.06 6.41
N ARG A 60 3.25 3.25 6.91
CA ARG A 60 3.47 3.63 8.30
C ARG A 60 2.61 2.82 9.26
N ILE A 61 1.34 2.58 8.94
CA ILE A 61 0.45 1.71 9.74
C ILE A 61 1.03 0.30 9.78
N LEU A 62 1.42 -0.24 8.62
CA LEU A 62 2.06 -1.54 8.49
C LEU A 62 3.29 -1.67 9.41
N GLN A 63 4.16 -0.65 9.43
CA GLN A 63 5.31 -0.62 10.34
C GLN A 63 4.90 -0.60 11.82
N ARG A 64 3.91 0.23 12.17
CA ARG A 64 3.48 0.42 13.57
C ARG A 64 2.79 -0.80 14.15
N THR A 65 2.15 -1.63 13.32
CA THR A 65 1.54 -2.90 13.74
C THR A 65 2.52 -4.08 13.68
N GLY A 66 3.83 -3.82 13.61
CA GLY A 66 4.87 -4.84 13.74
C GLY A 66 5.28 -5.56 12.46
N HIS A 67 4.89 -5.04 11.29
CA HIS A 67 5.23 -5.62 10.00
C HIS A 67 6.36 -4.86 9.30
N ARG A 68 6.89 -5.42 8.21
CA ARG A 68 8.02 -4.87 7.47
C ARG A 68 7.54 -4.16 6.20
N PRO A 69 7.52 -2.81 6.17
CA PRO A 69 7.24 -2.06 4.95
C PRO A 69 8.44 -2.01 4.01
N ILE A 70 8.17 -1.97 2.71
CA ILE A 70 9.13 -1.66 1.66
C ILE A 70 8.56 -0.52 0.81
N ALA A 71 9.21 0.64 0.82
CA ALA A 71 8.93 1.71 -0.15
C ALA A 71 9.78 1.44 -1.40
N LEU A 72 9.15 1.02 -2.49
CA LEU A 72 9.82 0.72 -3.74
C LEU A 72 9.75 1.95 -4.66
N VAL A 73 10.91 2.43 -5.10
CA VAL A 73 11.00 3.56 -6.05
C VAL A 73 11.18 3.02 -7.46
N GLY A 74 10.24 3.34 -8.34
CA GLY A 74 10.11 2.77 -9.68
C GLY A 74 11.08 3.33 -10.71
N GLY A 75 12.38 3.01 -10.66
CA GLY A 75 13.35 3.51 -11.65
C GLY A 75 13.10 3.06 -13.10
N GLY A 76 12.45 1.89 -13.28
CA GLY A 76 12.06 1.34 -14.59
C GLY A 76 10.63 1.70 -15.02
N THR A 77 9.65 1.57 -14.12
CA THR A 77 8.23 1.89 -14.37
C THR A 77 8.00 3.38 -14.65
N THR A 78 8.76 4.27 -13.99
CA THR A 78 8.73 5.71 -14.28
C THR A 78 9.04 6.02 -15.74
N LYS A 79 9.92 5.24 -16.40
CA LYS A 79 10.33 5.46 -17.80
C LYS A 79 9.28 5.01 -18.82
N VAL A 80 8.44 4.03 -18.47
CA VAL A 80 7.38 3.52 -19.34
C VAL A 80 6.08 4.29 -19.11
N GLY A 81 5.82 4.66 -17.85
CA GLY A 81 4.57 5.23 -17.40
C GLY A 81 3.51 4.16 -17.19
N ASP A 82 2.91 4.14 -16.00
CA ASP A 82 1.74 3.29 -15.74
C ASP A 82 0.49 3.86 -16.47
N PRO A 83 -0.12 3.11 -17.41
CA PRO A 83 -1.31 3.54 -18.15
C PRO A 83 -2.61 3.36 -17.36
N SER A 84 -2.56 2.78 -16.15
CA SER A 84 -3.75 2.47 -15.37
C SER A 84 -4.60 3.73 -15.12
N PHE A 85 -5.82 3.73 -15.67
CA PHE A 85 -6.86 4.77 -15.55
C PHE A 85 -6.63 6.10 -16.31
N ARG A 86 -5.74 6.15 -17.31
CA ARG A 86 -5.58 7.35 -18.14
C ARG A 86 -5.77 7.03 -19.63
N ASP A 87 -6.69 7.74 -20.28
CA ASP A 87 -6.97 7.62 -21.72
C ASP A 87 -5.87 8.23 -22.62
N GLU A 88 -4.90 8.95 -22.04
CA GLU A 88 -3.83 9.61 -22.79
C GLU A 88 -2.43 9.13 -22.37
N SER A 89 -1.63 8.75 -23.37
CA SER A 89 -0.22 8.42 -23.22
C SER A 89 0.58 9.64 -22.75
N ARG A 90 1.49 9.45 -21.78
CA ARG A 90 2.40 10.51 -21.32
C ARG A 90 3.34 10.93 -22.48
N PRO A 91 3.58 12.24 -22.69
CA PRO A 91 4.57 12.71 -23.67
C PRO A 91 6.00 12.33 -23.28
#